data_AF-A0A2E4DCS1-F1
#
_entry.id   AF-A0A2E4DCS1-F1
#
_cell.length_a   1.000
_cell.length_b   1.000
_cell.length_c   1.000
_cell.angle_alpha   90.00
_cell.angle_beta   90.00
_cell.angle_gamma   90.00
#
_symmetry.space_group_name_H-M   'P 1'
#
loop_
_entity.id
_entity.type
_entity.pdbx_description
1 polymer ?
#
loop_
_entity_poly.entity_id
_entity_poly.type
_entity_poly.pdbx_seq_one_letter_code
_entity_poly.pdbx_strand_id
1 'polypeptide(L)'
;MKSIILTLVLMAGNALAIGYEQKNASFTISSIAGNGSRVYYNCNSVEDKVEDVLLQLGAKNIRVRCSGGLDRWGMSTDAFVRASFTALSEDVDGNIIAAVSHEEIRKRSDCHLYSEIVEGVEDKFLMYSVPQVDRCYRAGDRTRIKLSVLKESL
;
A
#
# COMPACT_ATOMS: atom_id res chain seq x y z
N MET A 1 16.98 10.10 58.39
CA MET A 1 16.70 8.98 57.46
C MET A 1 15.28 9.13 56.90
N LYS A 2 15.05 10.05 55.96
CA LYS A 2 13.75 10.24 55.27
C LYS A 2 13.97 10.94 53.93
N SER A 3 14.57 10.25 52.96
CA SER A 3 14.61 10.71 51.56
C SER A 3 14.77 9.51 50.63
N ILE A 4 13.71 8.71 50.46
CA ILE A 4 13.64 7.71 49.37
C ILE A 4 12.18 7.62 48.90
N ILE A 5 11.63 8.67 48.31
CA ILE A 5 10.46 8.59 47.42
C ILE A 5 10.58 9.69 46.38
N LEU A 6 11.54 9.57 45.46
CA LEU A 6 11.58 10.43 44.27
C LEU A 6 12.25 9.71 43.11
N THR A 7 11.72 8.55 42.70
CA THR A 7 12.25 7.83 41.54
C THR A 7 11.23 6.85 40.96
N LEU A 8 10.02 7.31 40.63
CA LEU A 8 9.10 6.46 39.87
C LEU A 8 8.05 7.23 39.04
N VAL A 9 8.48 8.30 38.36
CA VAL A 9 7.67 8.93 37.29
C VAL A 9 8.56 9.24 36.08
N LEU A 10 9.26 8.20 35.62
CA LEU A 10 9.81 8.11 34.25
C LEU A 10 9.19 6.88 33.59
N MET A 11 7.87 6.72 33.77
CA MET A 11 7.13 5.78 32.95
C MET A 11 6.92 6.41 31.57
N ALA A 12 7.90 6.14 30.71
CA ALA A 12 7.67 5.64 29.37
C ALA A 12 6.60 6.38 28.57
N GLY A 13 6.81 7.68 28.35
CA GLY A 13 6.39 8.28 27.09
C GLY A 13 7.33 7.82 25.99
N ASN A 14 7.27 6.53 25.60
CA ASN A 14 7.76 6.14 24.30
C ASN A 14 6.78 6.74 23.30
N ALA A 15 6.92 8.04 23.04
CA ALA A 15 6.46 8.58 21.78
C ALA A 15 7.21 7.75 20.75
N LEU A 16 6.50 6.81 20.10
CA LEU A 16 7.05 6.07 18.99
C LEU A 16 7.48 7.13 18.00
N ALA A 17 8.79 7.32 17.90
CA ALA A 17 9.36 8.27 16.99
C ALA A 17 9.14 7.66 15.61
N ILE A 18 8.15 8.21 14.90
CA ILE A 18 7.78 7.75 13.58
C ILE A 18 8.37 8.74 12.60
N GLY A 19 9.07 8.22 11.61
CA GLY A 19 9.74 8.98 10.58
C GLY A 19 9.34 8.52 9.19
N TYR A 20 9.76 9.30 8.20
CA TYR A 20 9.63 8.93 6.80
C TYR A 20 10.84 8.11 6.36
N GLU A 21 10.59 6.93 5.80
CA GLU A 21 11.63 6.05 5.26
C GLU A 21 11.39 5.79 3.77
N GLN A 22 12.48 5.70 3.00
CA GLN A 22 12.42 5.29 1.61
C GLN A 22 12.13 3.80 1.52
N LYS A 23 11.02 3.43 0.89
CA LYS A 23 10.61 2.05 0.62
C LYS A 23 10.68 1.75 -0.88
N ASN A 24 10.89 0.47 -1.17
CA ASN A 24 10.85 -0.07 -2.52
C ASN A 24 9.91 -1.27 -2.53
N ALA A 25 9.01 -1.33 -3.51
CA ALA A 25 8.14 -2.47 -3.77
C ALA A 25 8.42 -3.02 -5.18
N SER A 26 8.38 -4.33 -5.33
CA SER A 26 8.49 -4.99 -6.62
C SER A 26 7.59 -6.20 -6.64
N PHE A 27 6.64 -6.22 -7.56
CA PHE A 27 5.61 -7.26 -7.64
C PHE A 27 5.15 -7.45 -9.09
N THR A 28 4.51 -8.58 -9.35
CA THR A 28 3.96 -8.92 -10.66
C THR A 28 2.45 -8.94 -10.57
N ILE A 29 1.78 -8.34 -11.54
CA ILE A 29 0.35 -8.40 -11.70
C ILE A 29 0.04 -9.56 -12.64
N SER A 30 -0.52 -10.63 -12.07
CA SER A 30 -0.82 -11.91 -12.73
C SER A 30 -2.22 -12.36 -12.32
N SER A 31 -3.22 -11.71 -12.91
CA SER A 31 -4.61 -12.00 -12.59
C SER A 31 -5.15 -13.16 -13.43
N ILE A 32 -5.83 -14.10 -12.76
CA ILE A 32 -6.59 -15.17 -13.38
C ILE A 32 -8.07 -14.89 -13.14
N ALA A 33 -8.85 -14.70 -14.21
CA ALA A 33 -10.29 -14.54 -14.13
C ALA A 33 -10.96 -15.85 -13.68
N GLY A 34 -12.20 -15.78 -13.16
CA GLY A 34 -12.92 -16.96 -12.64
C GLY A 34 -13.16 -18.10 -13.64
N ASN A 35 -12.92 -17.88 -14.94
CA ASN A 35 -12.95 -18.90 -15.99
C ASN A 35 -11.57 -19.52 -16.30
N GLY A 36 -10.54 -19.20 -15.52
CA GLY A 36 -9.16 -19.66 -15.72
C GLY A 36 -8.37 -18.88 -16.79
N SER A 37 -8.96 -17.89 -17.44
CA SER A 37 -8.24 -17.05 -18.41
C SER A 37 -7.32 -16.06 -17.68
N ARG A 38 -6.10 -15.88 -18.18
CA ARG A 38 -5.19 -14.85 -17.70
C ARG A 38 -5.62 -13.48 -18.20
N VAL A 39 -5.62 -12.50 -17.31
CA VAL A 39 -5.96 -11.09 -17.61
C VAL A 39 -4.66 -10.31 -17.68
N TYR A 40 -4.48 -9.59 -18.79
CA TYR A 40 -3.32 -8.74 -19.02
C TYR A 40 -3.73 -7.27 -18.97
N TYR A 41 -2.87 -6.45 -18.38
CA TYR A 41 -3.11 -5.02 -18.22
C TYR A 41 -2.09 -4.21 -19.02
N ASN A 42 -2.50 -3.05 -19.51
CA ASN A 42 -1.59 -2.06 -20.09
C ASN A 42 -0.76 -1.43 -18.96
N CYS A 43 0.56 -1.41 -19.11
CA CYS A 43 1.46 -0.86 -18.10
C CYS A 43 1.17 0.58 -17.70
N ASN A 44 0.78 1.46 -18.63
CA ASN A 44 0.44 2.85 -18.31
C ASN A 44 -0.74 2.90 -17.32
N SER A 45 -1.76 2.07 -17.55
CA SER A 45 -2.90 1.97 -16.63
C SER A 45 -2.52 1.34 -15.29
N VAL A 46 -1.51 0.47 -15.26
CA VAL A 46 -1.01 -0.11 -14.01
C VAL A 46 -0.26 0.94 -13.21
N GLU A 47 0.64 1.69 -13.84
CA GLU A 47 1.42 2.76 -13.20
C GLU A 47 0.50 3.78 -12.52
N ASP A 48 -0.49 4.31 -13.25
CA ASP A 48 -1.45 5.29 -12.73
C ASP A 48 -2.21 4.76 -11.51
N LYS A 49 -2.64 3.50 -11.54
CA LYS A 49 -3.43 2.88 -10.47
C LYS A 49 -2.56 2.53 -9.26
N VAL A 50 -1.31 2.13 -9.46
CA VAL A 50 -0.35 1.91 -8.37
C VAL A 50 -0.05 3.23 -7.67
N GLU A 51 0.16 4.31 -8.42
CA GLU A 51 0.38 5.65 -7.85
C GLU A 51 -0.82 6.12 -7.04
N ASP A 52 -2.04 5.97 -7.56
CA ASP A 52 -3.29 6.29 -6.85
C ASP A 52 -3.43 5.52 -5.52
N VAL A 53 -3.15 4.22 -5.53
CA VAL A 53 -3.17 3.40 -4.29
C VAL A 53 -2.10 3.85 -3.31
N LEU A 54 -0.86 4.03 -3.75
CA LEU A 54 0.24 4.47 -2.88
C LEU A 54 -0.06 5.84 -2.24
N LEU A 55 -0.59 6.78 -3.02
CA LEU A 55 -0.99 8.10 -2.54
C LEU A 55 -2.12 7.97 -1.50
N GLN A 56 -3.12 7.13 -1.77
CA GLN A 56 -4.22 6.89 -0.83
C GLN A 56 -3.72 6.27 0.49
N LEU A 57 -2.70 5.41 0.44
CA LEU A 57 -2.02 4.85 1.62
C LEU A 57 -1.11 5.86 2.36
N GLY A 58 -0.97 7.08 1.85
CA GLY A 58 -0.17 8.14 2.47
C GLY A 58 1.31 8.14 2.08
N ALA A 59 1.67 7.45 0.99
CA ALA A 59 3.03 7.53 0.46
C ALA A 59 3.32 8.92 -0.14
N LYS A 60 4.60 9.30 -0.12
CA LYS A 60 5.15 10.53 -0.71
C LYS A 60 6.27 10.20 -1.69
N ASN A 61 6.67 11.18 -2.51
CA ASN A 61 7.77 11.05 -3.48
C ASN A 61 7.68 9.79 -4.35
N ILE A 62 6.47 9.48 -4.82
CA ILE A 62 6.16 8.24 -5.52
C ILE A 62 6.81 8.24 -6.91
N ARG A 63 7.44 7.12 -7.25
CA ARG A 63 7.93 6.81 -8.61
C ARG A 63 7.55 5.38 -8.92
N VAL A 64 6.70 5.17 -9.92
CA VAL A 64 6.29 3.86 -10.39
C VAL A 64 6.87 3.63 -11.79
N ARG A 65 7.33 2.40 -12.04
CA ARG A 65 7.68 1.91 -13.37
C ARG A 65 7.07 0.53 -13.59
N CYS A 66 6.49 0.32 -14.75
CA CYS A 66 5.94 -0.94 -15.19
C CYS A 66 6.68 -1.42 -16.45
N SER A 67 6.83 -2.73 -16.58
CA SER A 67 7.31 -3.39 -17.80
C SER A 67 6.46 -4.62 -18.11
N GLY A 68 6.38 -5.01 -19.39
CA GLY A 68 5.51 -6.10 -19.83
C GLY A 68 4.10 -5.62 -20.13
N GLY A 69 3.09 -6.40 -19.71
CA GLY A 69 1.69 -6.08 -19.96
C GLY A 69 1.26 -6.30 -21.41
N LEU A 70 0.19 -5.63 -21.80
CA LEU A 70 -0.28 -5.53 -23.18
C LEU A 70 0.59 -4.54 -23.97
N ASP A 71 1.31 -5.02 -24.98
CA ASP A 71 2.08 -4.16 -25.88
C ASP A 71 1.32 -3.81 -27.18
N ARG A 72 1.85 -2.86 -27.95
CA ARG A 72 1.27 -2.45 -29.24
C ARG A 72 1.51 -3.46 -30.38
N TRP A 73 2.37 -4.45 -30.15
CA TRP A 73 2.77 -5.46 -31.13
C TRP A 73 2.06 -6.80 -30.94
N GLY A 74 1.12 -6.88 -30.00
CA GLY A 74 0.30 -8.05 -29.72
C GLY A 74 0.95 -9.07 -28.77
N MET A 75 2.10 -8.77 -28.16
CA MET A 75 2.64 -9.60 -27.08
C MET A 75 1.94 -9.26 -25.77
N SER A 76 1.50 -10.30 -25.08
CA SER A 76 0.84 -10.20 -23.78
C SER A 76 1.70 -10.90 -22.74
N THR A 77 2.28 -10.13 -21.83
CA THR A 77 3.08 -10.63 -20.71
C THR A 77 2.53 -10.08 -19.41
N ASP A 78 2.85 -10.74 -18.29
CA ASP A 78 2.45 -10.26 -16.97
C ASP A 78 3.08 -8.86 -16.73
N ALA A 79 2.36 -7.98 -16.04
CA ALA A 79 2.84 -6.63 -15.81
C ALA A 79 3.73 -6.61 -14.56
N PHE A 80 5.01 -6.29 -14.74
CA PHE A 80 5.98 -6.23 -13.66
C PHE A 80 6.14 -4.79 -13.17
N VAL A 81 5.85 -4.56 -11.90
CA VAL A 81 5.84 -3.24 -11.26
C VAL A 81 7.07 -3.07 -10.36
N ARG A 82 7.73 -1.91 -10.47
CA ARG A 82 8.72 -1.40 -9.52
C ARG A 82 8.24 -0.04 -9.01
N ALA A 83 8.05 0.08 -7.71
CA ALA A 83 7.68 1.34 -7.07
C ALA A 83 8.73 1.74 -6.04
N SER A 84 9.05 3.04 -6.00
CA SER A 84 9.93 3.68 -5.03
C SER A 84 9.17 4.86 -4.44
N PHE A 85 9.01 4.89 -3.13
CA PHE A 85 8.22 5.91 -2.44
C PHE A 85 8.68 6.07 -0.99
N THR A 86 8.24 7.13 -0.33
CA THR A 86 8.50 7.39 1.07
C THR A 86 7.23 7.09 1.88
N ALA A 87 7.33 6.32 2.95
CA ALA A 87 6.21 5.96 3.83
C ALA A 87 6.61 6.09 5.30
N LEU A 88 5.62 6.12 6.21
CA LEU A 88 5.89 6.14 7.64
C LEU A 88 6.50 4.81 8.09
N SER A 89 7.50 4.89 8.95
CA SER A 89 8.21 3.76 9.54
C SER A 89 8.46 4.00 11.02
N GLU A 90 8.36 2.94 11.82
CA GLU A 90 8.69 2.94 13.25
C GLU A 90 10.20 2.82 13.50
N ASP A 91 10.98 2.45 12.48
CA ASP A 91 12.43 2.28 12.55
C ASP A 91 13.21 3.61 12.44
N VAL A 92 12.51 4.71 12.15
CA VAL A 92 13.11 6.02 11.92
C VAL A 92 12.68 6.97 13.02
N ASP A 93 13.64 7.38 13.87
CA ASP A 93 13.41 8.40 14.88
C ASP A 93 12.99 9.73 14.24
N GLY A 94 11.69 9.99 14.23
CA GLY A 94 11.07 11.21 13.73
C GLY A 94 10.04 11.78 14.70
N ASN A 95 9.67 13.05 14.49
CA ASN A 95 8.64 13.75 15.26
C ASN A 95 7.33 13.88 14.48
N ILE A 96 6.97 12.85 13.70
CA ILE A 96 5.74 12.88 12.91
C ILE A 96 4.58 12.47 13.79
N ILE A 97 3.54 13.32 13.82
CA ILE A 97 2.26 12.98 14.43
C ILE A 97 1.50 12.11 13.43
N ALA A 98 1.30 10.85 13.77
CA ALA A 98 0.57 9.91 12.93
C ALA A 98 -0.74 9.47 13.59
N ALA A 99 -1.75 9.22 12.76
CA ALA A 99 -3.05 8.72 13.17
C ALA A 99 -3.47 7.53 12.30
N VAL A 100 -4.27 6.63 12.87
CA VAL A 100 -4.87 5.53 12.11
C VAL A 100 -5.92 6.13 11.17
N SER A 101 -5.71 5.96 9.86
CA SER A 101 -6.70 6.32 8.84
C SER A 101 -7.42 5.07 8.36
N HIS A 102 -8.75 5.15 8.26
CA HIS A 102 -9.57 4.11 7.64
C HIS A 102 -9.81 4.47 6.17
N GLU A 103 -9.17 3.72 5.27
CA GLU A 103 -9.24 3.96 3.84
C GLU A 103 -10.19 2.96 3.17
N GLU A 104 -10.98 3.44 2.22
CA GLU A 104 -11.78 2.60 1.31
C GLU A 104 -11.36 2.87 -0.13
N ILE A 105 -10.73 1.89 -0.78
CA ILE A 105 -10.47 1.92 -2.22
C ILE A 105 -11.73 1.43 -2.92
N ARG A 106 -12.48 2.36 -3.52
CA ARG A 106 -13.78 2.09 -4.17
C ARG A 106 -13.74 2.49 -5.64
N LYS A 107 -13.74 1.51 -6.53
CA LYS A 107 -13.67 1.72 -7.99
C LYS A 107 -14.76 0.94 -8.69
N ARG A 108 -15.17 1.36 -9.89
CA ARG A 108 -16.29 0.74 -10.63
C ARG A 108 -15.91 -0.57 -11.33
N SER A 109 -14.62 -0.80 -11.54
CA SER A 109 -14.05 -1.94 -12.26
C SER A 109 -12.66 -2.29 -11.68
N ASP A 110 -12.04 -3.35 -12.20
CA ASP A 110 -10.66 -3.74 -11.95
C ASP A 110 -10.38 -4.26 -10.53
N CYS A 111 -11.34 -4.97 -9.93
CA CYS A 111 -11.21 -5.58 -8.60
C CYS A 111 -9.89 -6.36 -8.44
N HIS A 112 -9.57 -7.24 -9.39
CA HIS A 112 -8.34 -8.04 -9.34
C HIS A 112 -7.08 -7.18 -9.37
N LEU A 113 -7.04 -6.18 -10.25
CA LEU A 113 -5.89 -5.28 -10.38
C LEU A 113 -5.62 -4.54 -9.07
N TYR A 114 -6.66 -3.93 -8.49
CA TYR A 114 -6.51 -3.21 -7.23
C TYR A 114 -6.15 -4.14 -6.06
N SER A 115 -6.66 -5.37 -6.05
CA SER A 115 -6.30 -6.38 -5.05
C SER A 115 -4.81 -6.72 -5.12
N GLU A 116 -4.30 -7.03 -6.31
CA GLU A 116 -2.89 -7.38 -6.50
C GLU A 116 -1.95 -6.20 -6.24
N ILE A 117 -2.39 -4.97 -6.55
CA ILE A 117 -1.64 -3.76 -6.19
C ILE A 117 -1.55 -3.62 -4.67
N VAL A 118 -2.66 -3.77 -3.95
CA VAL A 118 -2.67 -3.66 -2.48
C VAL A 118 -1.81 -4.75 -1.85
N GLU A 119 -1.97 -6.01 -2.28
CA GLU A 119 -1.15 -7.14 -1.82
C GLU A 119 0.34 -6.91 -2.12
N GLY A 120 0.68 -6.31 -3.26
CA GLY A 120 2.06 -6.03 -3.65
C GLY A 120 2.74 -4.90 -2.86
N VAL A 121 1.98 -4.10 -2.09
CA VAL A 121 2.53 -2.95 -1.35
C VAL A 121 2.18 -2.95 0.14
N GLU A 122 1.26 -3.79 0.61
CA GLU A 122 0.73 -3.73 1.98
C GLU A 122 1.81 -3.89 3.06
N ASP A 123 2.83 -4.72 2.79
CA ASP A 123 3.95 -4.98 3.69
C ASP A 123 4.93 -3.80 3.82
N LYS A 124 4.76 -2.75 3.00
CA LYS A 124 5.58 -1.52 3.04
C LYS A 124 4.96 -0.42 3.89
N PHE A 125 3.77 -0.64 4.44
CA PHE A 125 3.06 0.32 5.28
C PHE A 125 2.77 -0.28 6.66
N LEU A 126 2.63 0.58 7.65
CA LEU A 126 2.18 0.20 9.00
C LEU A 126 0.67 -0.01 8.99
N MET A 127 0.24 -1.23 8.68
CA MET A 127 -1.17 -1.64 8.60
C MET A 127 -1.71 -2.04 9.98
N TYR A 128 -2.89 -1.54 10.33
CA TYR A 128 -3.63 -1.89 11.56
C TYR A 128 -4.68 -2.98 11.35
N SER A 129 -5.14 -3.17 10.11
CA SER A 129 -6.02 -4.27 9.75
C SER A 129 -5.60 -4.87 8.42
N VAL A 130 -5.78 -6.19 8.31
CA VAL A 130 -5.60 -6.92 7.05
C VAL A 130 -6.60 -6.37 6.03
N PRO A 131 -6.16 -6.01 4.81
CA PRO A 131 -7.07 -5.52 3.79
C PRO A 131 -8.21 -6.52 3.53
N GLN A 132 -9.43 -6.02 3.66
CA GLN A 132 -10.63 -6.79 3.33
C GLN A 132 -10.98 -6.54 1.88
N VAL A 133 -10.60 -7.49 1.02
CA VAL A 133 -10.92 -7.48 -0.41
C VAL A 133 -12.23 -8.23 -0.64
N ASP A 134 -13.23 -7.56 -1.21
CA ASP A 134 -14.43 -8.24 -1.69
C ASP A 134 -14.06 -9.26 -2.79
N ARG A 135 -14.73 -10.41 -2.84
CA ARG A 135 -14.39 -11.46 -3.84
C ARG A 135 -14.49 -10.92 -5.27
N CYS A 136 -13.36 -10.93 -5.98
CA CYS A 136 -13.29 -10.63 -7.40
C CYS A 136 -13.55 -11.92 -8.21
N TYR A 137 -14.70 -12.02 -8.86
CA TYR A 137 -15.05 -13.19 -9.68
C TYR A 137 -14.77 -12.95 -11.18
N ARG A 138 -14.85 -11.69 -11.63
CA ARG A 138 -14.64 -11.26 -13.01
C ARG A 138 -13.71 -10.06 -13.06
N ALA A 139 -12.97 -9.92 -14.16
CA ALA A 139 -12.07 -8.78 -14.41
C ALA A 139 -12.75 -7.40 -14.27
N GLY A 140 -14.03 -7.30 -14.67
CA GLY A 140 -14.81 -6.06 -14.60
C GLY A 140 -15.53 -5.84 -13.26
N ASP A 141 -15.33 -6.70 -12.27
CA ASP A 141 -16.00 -6.55 -10.98
C ASP A 141 -15.57 -5.26 -10.28
N ARG A 142 -16.50 -4.73 -9.50
CA ARG A 142 -16.32 -3.52 -8.73
C ARG A 142 -15.28 -3.74 -7.63
N THR A 143 -14.29 -2.86 -7.54
CA THR A 143 -13.34 -2.85 -6.43
C THR A 143 -13.95 -2.26 -5.17
N ARG A 144 -13.83 -3.00 -4.08
CA ARG A 144 -13.98 -2.48 -2.72
C ARG A 144 -12.96 -3.14 -1.82
N ILE A 145 -11.99 -2.35 -1.36
CA ILE A 145 -10.96 -2.78 -0.43
C ILE A 145 -11.00 -1.84 0.77
N LYS A 146 -11.19 -2.39 1.96
CA LYS A 146 -11.15 -1.65 3.21
C LYS A 146 -9.88 -1.99 3.95
N LEU A 147 -9.16 -0.97 4.41
CA LEU A 147 -7.91 -1.15 5.14
C LEU A 147 -7.75 -0.02 6.15
N SER A 148 -6.91 -0.26 7.17
CA SER A 148 -6.54 0.75 8.16
C SER A 148 -5.03 0.88 8.16
N VAL A 149 -4.53 2.09 7.89
CA VAL A 149 -3.11 2.37 7.71
C VAL A 149 -2.72 3.58 8.55
N LEU A 150 -1.50 3.55 9.10
CA LEU A 150 -0.94 4.70 9.79
C LEU A 150 -0.56 5.79 8.78
N LYS A 151 -1.13 6.99 8.94
CA LYS A 151 -0.84 8.15 8.08
C LYS A 151 -0.49 9.37 8.93
N GLU A 152 0.24 10.31 8.34
CA GLU A 152 0.49 11.60 8.97
C GLU A 152 -0.86 12.30 9.24
N SER A 153 -1.06 12.75 10.47
CA SER A 153 -2.25 13.53 10.83
C SER A 153 -2.09 14.94 10.28
N LEU A 154 -3.05 15.37 9.46
CA LEU A 154 -3.18 16.77 9.04
C LEU A 154 -3.75 17.63 10.16
#